data_AF-A0A2S4YNT9-F1
#
_entry.id   AF-A0A2S4YNT9-F1
#
_cell.length_a   1.000
_cell.length_b   1.000
_cell.length_c   1.000
_cell.angle_alpha   90.00
_cell.angle_beta   90.00
_cell.angle_gamma   90.00
#
_symmetry.space_group_name_H-M   'P 1'
#
loop_
_entity.id
_entity.type
_entity.pdbx_description
1 polymer ?
#
loop_
_entity_poly.entity_id
_entity_poly.type
_entity_poly.pdbx_seq_one_letter_code
_entity_poly.pdbx_strand_id
1 'polypeptide(L)'
;MTVYIDPPAWPGHGLLWSHLISDVSYDELHAFAGRLDVPRRAFERDHYDIPSHRYADVVAAGAVEVSSREVVWLLLASGLRRRKGREQGLSGAARTRTSPRPHSLG
;
A
#
# COMPACT_ATOMS: atom_id res chain seq x y z
N MET A 1 15.20 8.52 5.67
CA MET A 1 14.21 7.45 5.54
C MET A 1 13.09 7.78 6.50
N THR A 2 11.88 7.90 6.00
CA THR A 2 10.79 8.60 6.68
C THR A 2 9.55 7.72 6.64
N VAL A 3 9.00 7.45 7.82
CA VAL A 3 7.71 6.78 7.96
C VAL A 3 6.69 7.86 8.27
N TYR A 4 5.54 7.82 7.59
CA TYR A 4 4.50 8.83 7.69
C TYR A 4 3.23 8.24 8.30
N ILE A 5 2.55 9.00 9.15
CA ILE A 5 1.29 8.61 9.78
C ILE A 5 0.24 9.74 9.63
N ASP A 6 -1.02 9.38 9.38
CA ASP A 6 -2.13 10.34 9.46
C ASP A 6 -2.83 10.35 10.82
N PRO A 7 -3.46 11.47 11.22
CA PRO A 7 -4.28 11.50 12.42
C PRO A 7 -5.39 10.45 12.38
N PRO A 8 -5.76 9.85 13.53
CA PRO A 8 -6.77 8.81 13.57
C PRO A 8 -8.13 9.38 13.18
N ALA A 9 -8.57 9.09 11.96
CA ALA A 9 -9.79 9.65 11.37
C ALA A 9 -10.70 8.58 10.74
N TRP A 10 -10.20 7.35 10.58
CA TRP A 10 -10.92 6.28 9.90
C TRP A 10 -11.68 5.41 10.89
N PRO A 11 -13.03 5.37 10.86
CA PRO A 11 -13.80 4.56 11.79
C PRO A 11 -13.77 3.08 11.40
N GLY A 12 -13.52 2.20 12.38
CA GLY A 12 -13.55 0.75 12.19
C GLY A 12 -13.53 0.01 13.54
N HIS A 13 -14.31 -1.06 13.67
CA HIS A 13 -14.34 -1.88 14.90
C HIS A 13 -14.54 -1.08 16.22
N GLY A 14 -15.28 0.03 16.18
CA GLY A 14 -15.49 0.90 17.35
C GLY A 14 -14.31 1.79 17.72
N LEU A 15 -13.27 1.85 16.90
CA LEU A 15 -12.08 2.69 17.07
C LEU A 15 -11.87 3.61 15.86
N LEU A 16 -11.03 4.62 16.05
CA LEU A 16 -10.44 5.39 14.96
C LEU A 16 -9.09 4.80 14.60
N TRP A 17 -8.75 4.83 13.32
CA TRP A 17 -7.54 4.25 12.77
C TRP A 17 -6.75 5.29 11.97
N SER A 18 -5.44 5.12 12.03
CA SER A 18 -4.42 5.83 11.26
C SER A 18 -3.76 4.87 10.29
N HIS A 19 -3.24 5.41 9.20
CA HIS A 19 -2.46 4.72 8.19
C HIS A 19 -1.00 5.11 8.31
N LEU A 20 -0.15 4.10 8.47
CA LEU A 20 1.29 4.24 8.55
C LEU A 20 1.94 3.74 7.25
N ILE A 21 2.74 4.58 6.60
CA ILE A 21 3.37 4.27 5.30
C ILE A 21 4.86 4.58 5.29
N SER A 22 5.53 4.07 4.27
CA SER A 22 6.84 4.52 3.81
C SER A 22 6.70 4.97 2.36
N ASP A 23 7.52 5.94 1.95
CA ASP A 23 7.69 6.36 0.55
C ASP A 23 8.92 5.74 -0.14
N VAL A 24 9.73 4.93 0.57
CA VAL A 24 10.93 4.30 0.01
C VAL A 24 10.80 2.79 -0.13
N SER A 25 10.33 2.07 0.90
CA SER A 25 10.22 0.61 0.84
C SER A 25 9.30 0.02 1.92
N TYR A 26 8.73 -1.15 1.65
CA TYR A 26 8.01 -1.88 2.69
C TYR A 26 8.94 -2.42 3.77
N ASP A 27 10.19 -2.77 3.46
CA ASP A 27 11.14 -3.32 4.44
C ASP A 27 11.44 -2.35 5.59
N GLU A 28 11.51 -1.04 5.31
CA GLU A 28 11.67 -0.05 6.37
C GLU A 28 10.38 0.13 7.20
N LEU A 29 9.23 0.17 6.53
CA LEU A 29 7.92 0.27 7.19
C LEU A 29 7.72 -0.94 8.11
N HIS A 30 8.16 -2.07 7.61
CA HIS A 30 8.20 -3.35 8.28
C HIS A 30 9.07 -3.34 9.52
N ALA A 31 10.32 -2.87 9.41
CA ALA A 31 11.22 -2.73 10.54
C ALA A 31 10.69 -1.72 11.57
N PHE A 32 10.12 -0.59 11.13
CA PHE A 32 9.54 0.43 12.01
C PHE A 32 8.37 -0.12 12.81
N ALA A 33 7.39 -0.74 12.15
CA ALA A 33 6.25 -1.38 12.81
C ALA A 33 6.69 -2.48 13.78
N GLY A 34 7.73 -3.25 13.43
CA GLY A 34 8.29 -4.29 14.30
C GLY A 34 8.90 -3.75 15.60
N ARG A 35 9.58 -2.60 15.57
CA ARG A 35 10.12 -1.94 16.78
C ARG A 35 9.04 -1.47 17.75
N LEU A 36 7.81 -1.30 17.25
CA LEU A 36 6.65 -0.91 18.04
C LEU A 36 5.73 -2.10 18.33
N ASP A 37 6.17 -3.34 18.12
CA ASP A 37 5.33 -4.53 18.32
C ASP A 37 3.99 -4.46 17.57
N VAL A 38 3.94 -3.76 16.43
CA VAL A 38 2.77 -3.74 15.56
C VAL A 38 2.75 -5.06 14.78
N PRO A 39 1.68 -5.86 14.92
CA PRO A 39 1.65 -7.20 14.35
C PRO A 39 1.58 -7.15 12.82
N ARG A 40 2.25 -8.08 12.14
CA ARG A 40 2.29 -8.17 10.66
C ARG A 40 0.94 -8.25 9.99
N ARG A 41 -0.06 -8.83 10.66
CA ARG A 41 -1.43 -8.92 10.16
C ARG A 41 -2.13 -7.57 10.04
N ALA A 42 -1.60 -6.50 10.65
CA ALA A 42 -2.12 -5.14 10.48
C ALA A 42 -1.61 -4.47 9.19
N PHE A 43 -0.77 -5.16 8.40
CA PHE A 43 -0.32 -4.67 7.11
C PHE A 43 -1.36 -4.92 6.01
N GLU A 44 -1.88 -3.85 5.43
CA GLU A 44 -2.89 -3.86 4.37
C GLU A 44 -2.29 -3.52 3.02
N ARG A 45 -1.42 -4.41 2.54
CA ARG A 45 -0.72 -4.39 1.23
C ARG A 45 0.33 -3.31 1.04
N ASP A 46 0.10 -2.09 1.51
CA ASP A 46 1.02 -0.96 1.35
C ASP A 46 1.10 -0.02 2.56
N HIS A 47 0.32 -0.26 3.60
CA HIS A 47 0.32 0.51 4.85
C HIS A 47 0.05 -0.40 6.04
N TYR A 48 0.31 0.10 7.25
CA TYR A 48 -0.23 -0.49 8.48
C TYR A 48 -1.43 0.31 8.98
N ASP A 49 -2.46 -0.39 9.44
CA ASP A 49 -3.55 0.19 10.21
C ASP A 49 -3.17 0.27 11.69
N ILE A 50 -3.14 1.48 12.23
CA ILE A 50 -2.75 1.78 13.61
C ILE A 50 -3.98 2.26 14.37
N PRO A 51 -4.39 1.60 15.47
CA PRO A 51 -5.52 2.07 16.26
C PRO A 51 -5.16 3.36 17.02
N SER A 52 -6.14 4.23 17.22
CA SER A 52 -5.95 5.59 17.77
C SER A 52 -5.15 5.65 19.07
N HIS A 53 -5.29 4.66 19.95
CA HIS A 53 -4.56 4.62 21.23
C HIS A 53 -3.04 4.41 21.07
N ARG A 54 -2.56 3.98 19.90
CA ARG A 54 -1.12 3.82 19.58
C ARG A 54 -0.56 4.99 18.77
N TYR A 55 -1.40 5.93 18.34
CA TYR A 55 -0.98 7.05 17.50
C TYR A 55 0.18 7.83 18.11
N ALA A 56 0.04 8.22 19.38
CA ALA A 56 1.05 9.01 20.10
C ALA A 56 2.39 8.26 20.20
N ASP A 57 2.38 6.94 20.43
CA ASP A 57 3.60 6.13 20.49
C ASP A 57 4.31 6.10 19.13
N VAL A 58 3.55 6.02 18.04
CA VAL A 58 4.10 5.99 16.68
C VAL A 58 4.73 7.32 16.31
N VAL A 59 4.10 8.44 16.67
CA VAL A 59 4.67 9.78 16.50
C VAL A 59 5.93 9.94 17.37
N ALA A 60 5.87 9.53 18.64
CA ALA A 60 7.03 9.59 19.55
C ALA A 60 8.21 8.72 19.07
N ALA A 61 7.93 7.65 18.31
CA ALA A 61 8.95 6.81 17.69
C ALA A 61 9.57 7.40 16.41
N GLY A 62 9.15 8.60 16.02
CA GLY A 62 9.72 9.34 14.90
C GLY A 62 8.96 9.21 13.58
N ALA A 63 7.71 8.74 13.59
CA ALA A 63 6.85 8.86 12.42
C ALA A 63 6.46 10.34 12.21
N VAL A 64 6.48 10.78 10.95
CA VAL A 64 6.11 12.15 10.57
C VAL A 64 4.61 12.23 10.36
N GLU A 65 3.95 13.12 11.09
CA GLU A 65 2.53 13.39 10.94
C GLU A 65 2.24 14.09 9.61
N VAL A 66 1.31 13.55 8.84
CA VAL A 66 0.82 14.11 7.56
C VAL A 66 -0.69 13.94 7.45
N SER A 67 -1.36 14.62 6.54
CA SER A 67 -2.78 14.36 6.30
C SER A 67 -3.02 13.02 5.59
N SER A 68 -4.22 12.45 5.72
CA SER A 68 -4.61 11.24 4.95
C SER A 68 -4.50 11.46 3.43
N ARG A 69 -4.68 12.70 2.95
CA ARG A 69 -4.49 13.04 1.54
C ARG A 69 -3.02 12.93 1.14
N GLU A 70 -2.11 13.38 1.99
CA GLU A 70 -0.67 13.26 1.77
C GLU A 70 -0.20 11.81 1.83
N VAL A 71 -0.74 10.97 2.72
CA VAL A 71 -0.48 9.51 2.72
C VAL A 71 -0.76 8.92 1.34
N VAL A 72 -1.93 9.22 0.77
CA VAL A 72 -2.29 8.73 -0.57
C VAL A 72 -1.33 9.27 -1.63
N TRP A 73 -0.97 10.56 -1.56
CA TRP A 73 -0.05 11.18 -2.52
C TRP A 73 1.35 10.56 -2.46
N LEU A 74 1.91 10.34 -1.26
CA LEU A 74 3.22 9.71 -1.03
C LEU A 74 3.25 8.27 -1.54
N LEU A 75 2.20 7.48 -1.29
CA LEU A 75 2.08 6.12 -1.84
C LEU A 75 2.03 6.10 -3.37
N LEU A 76 1.35 7.07 -3.99
CA LEU A 76 1.29 7.19 -5.44
C LEU A 76 2.64 7.64 -6.03
N ALA A 77 3.26 8.66 -5.42
CA ALA A 77 4.53 9.23 -5.88
C ALA A 77 5.69 8.23 -5.76
N SER A 78 5.70 7.41 -4.71
CA SER A 78 6.69 6.34 -4.49
C SER A 78 6.50 5.11 -5.39
N GLY A 79 5.33 4.96 -6.03
CA GLY A 79 4.97 3.74 -6.75
C GLY A 79 4.64 2.55 -5.84
N LEU A 80 4.56 2.75 -4.51
CA LEU A 80 4.25 1.71 -3.53
C LEU A 80 2.75 1.47 -3.35
N ARG A 81 1.86 2.24 -3.98
CA ARG A 81 0.41 2.02 -3.86
C ARG A 81 -0.02 0.67 -4.46
N ARG A 82 -0.56 -0.22 -3.63
CA ARG A 82 -1.22 -1.48 -4.00
C ARG A 82 -2.70 -1.45 -3.69
N ARG A 83 -3.50 -1.10 -4.71
CA ARG A 83 -4.97 -1.13 -4.60
C ARG A 83 -5.47 -2.57 -4.45
N LYS A 84 -6.52 -2.76 -3.66
CA LYS A 84 -7.34 -3.98 -3.68
C LYS A 84 -8.01 -4.07 -5.07
N GLY A 85 -7.56 -4.98 -5.92
CA GLY A 85 -8.20 -5.21 -7.20
C GLY A 85 -9.63 -5.73 -7.02
N ARG A 86 -10.58 -5.28 -7.87
CA ARG A 86 -11.43 -6.28 -8.53
C ARG A 86 -10.47 -7.14 -9.35
N GLU A 87 -10.61 -8.46 -9.31
CA GLU A 87 -9.88 -9.36 -10.20
C GLU A 87 -9.93 -8.79 -11.63
N GLN A 88 -8.79 -8.36 -12.18
CA GLN A 88 -8.67 -8.34 -13.62
C GLN A 88 -8.50 -9.79 -14.03
N GLY A 89 -9.62 -10.43 -14.39
CA GLY A 89 -9.62 -11.73 -15.04
C GLY A 89 -8.81 -11.66 -16.33
N LEU A 90 -7.53 -11.98 -16.23
CA LEU A 90 -6.68 -12.38 -17.36
C LEU A 90 -6.28 -13.84 -17.17
N SER A 91 -7.29 -14.69 -17.02
CA SER A 91 -7.21 -16.08 -17.45
C SER A 91 -8.16 -16.25 -18.63
N GLY A 92 -7.59 -16.43 -19.82
CA GLY A 92 -8.35 -16.95 -20.97
C GLY A 92 -8.34 -16.12 -22.24
N ALA A 93 -7.17 -15.93 -22.87
CA ALA A 93 -7.03 -16.04 -24.32
C ALA A 93 -5.54 -16.11 -24.66
N ALA A 94 -5.05 -17.33 -24.78
CA ALA A 94 -3.73 -17.61 -25.30
C ALA A 94 -3.58 -16.98 -26.70
N ARG A 95 -2.42 -16.38 -26.90
CA ARG A 95 -1.92 -15.86 -28.16
C ARG A 95 -1.89 -16.98 -29.20
N THR A 96 -2.62 -16.84 -30.30
CA THR A 96 -2.16 -17.34 -31.60
C THR A 96 -1.77 -16.14 -32.45
N ARG A 97 -0.46 -15.93 -32.54
CA ARG A 97 0.17 -15.01 -33.47
C ARG A 97 0.53 -15.79 -34.74
N THR A 98 0.22 -15.18 -35.89
CA THR A 98 1.06 -15.15 -37.11
C THR A 98 0.99 -16.44 -37.97
N SER A 99 0.76 -16.43 -39.29
CA SER A 99 1.24 -15.54 -40.36
C SER A 99 0.43 -15.72 -41.67
N PRO A 100 0.61 -14.86 -42.69
CA PRO A 100 -0.07 -14.92 -43.99
C PRO A 100 0.61 -15.91 -44.94
N ARG A 101 -0.08 -16.29 -46.02
CA ARG A 101 0.52 -16.99 -47.16
C ARG A 101 0.25 -16.29 -48.50
N PRO A 102 1.16 -16.42 -49.48
CA PRO A 102 1.28 -15.53 -50.63
C PRO A 102 0.54 -16.04 -51.88
N HIS A 103 0.45 -15.15 -52.87
CA HIS A 103 -0.04 -15.39 -54.23
C HIS A 103 0.72 -16.47 -55.01
N SER A 104 0.04 -17.21 -55.89
CA SER A 104 0.37 -17.38 -57.33
C SER A 104 -0.50 -18.41 -58.08
N LEU A 105 -1.06 -17.96 -59.21
CA LEU A 105 -1.25 -18.58 -60.54
C LEU A 105 -1.88 -19.98 -60.72
N GLY A 106 -2.93 -19.98 -61.53
CA GLY A 106 -3.45 -21.08 -62.36
C GLY A 106 -4.36 -20.49 -63.42
#